data_AF-A0A1I7V741-F1
#
_entry.id   AF-A0A1I7V741-F1
#
_cell.length_a   1.000
_cell.length_b   1.000
_cell.length_c   1.000
_cell.angle_alpha   90.00
_cell.angle_beta   90.00
_cell.angle_gamma   90.00
#
_symmetry.space_group_name_H-M   'P 1'
#
loop_
_entity.id
_entity.type
_entity.pdbx_description
1 polymer ?
#
loop_
_entity_poly.entity_id
_entity_poly.type
_entity_poly.pdbx_seq_one_letter_code
_entity_poly.pdbx_strand_id
1 'polypeptide(L)'
;MTKCDYDLAERMLIKQAQSQDLTDEEKDKWSLYQHKNDKLWRSSSRLGYSELDEESKYPIYLPKTNRITELIIQQQHERLHHAGIAHTLTELRRRFWIPKGRAAIKRIISRVILSIVSDQTVTSAITPQLCRAIYANRQDGINAELELLVHRHEETFYQLPTSDPTLNRQRNPSLWQEIAAQEKK
;
A
#
# COMPACT_ATOMS: atom_id res chain seq x y z
N MET A 1 -28.25 -3.09 -6.64
CA MET A 1 -27.01 -3.05 -7.44
C MET A 1 -26.12 -4.17 -6.94
N THR A 2 -25.75 -5.10 -7.80
CA THR A 2 -24.98 -6.29 -7.45
C THR A 2 -23.48 -6.02 -7.59
N LYS A 3 -22.63 -6.85 -6.96
CA LYS A 3 -21.17 -6.75 -7.12
C LYS A 3 -20.73 -6.78 -8.59
N CYS A 4 -21.40 -7.60 -9.40
CA CYS A 4 -21.12 -7.72 -10.83
C CYS A 4 -21.33 -6.39 -11.59
N ASP A 5 -22.33 -5.61 -11.20
CA ASP A 5 -22.61 -4.30 -11.80
C ASP A 5 -21.47 -3.31 -11.54
N TYR A 6 -20.91 -3.32 -10.32
CA TYR A 6 -19.76 -2.49 -9.97
C TYR A 6 -18.49 -2.90 -10.71
N ASP A 7 -18.23 -4.21 -10.79
CA ASP A 7 -17.07 -4.74 -11.51
C ASP A 7 -17.14 -4.38 -13.00
N LEU A 8 -18.34 -4.43 -13.59
CA LEU A 8 -18.57 -4.01 -14.96
C LEU A 8 -18.32 -2.49 -15.13
N ALA A 9 -18.91 -1.67 -14.25
CA ALA A 9 -18.74 -0.23 -14.29
C ALA A 9 -17.27 0.19 -14.16
N GLU A 10 -16.53 -0.43 -13.22
CA GLU A 10 -15.10 -0.18 -13.03
C GLU A 10 -14.32 -0.49 -14.32
N ARG A 11 -14.57 -1.64 -14.95
CA ARG A 11 -13.93 -2.01 -16.22
C ARG A 11 -14.25 -1.03 -17.34
N MET A 12 -15.50 -0.57 -17.44
CA MET A 12 -15.91 0.41 -18.44
C MET A 12 -15.18 1.75 -18.26
N LEU A 13 -15.06 2.23 -17.02
CA LEU A 13 -14.32 3.45 -16.70
C LEU A 13 -12.84 3.33 -17.06
N ILE A 14 -12.19 2.22 -16.69
CA ILE A 14 -10.78 2.00 -17.02
C ILE A 14 -10.59 1.95 -18.54
N LYS A 15 -11.48 1.24 -19.26
CA LYS A 15 -11.43 1.16 -20.72
C LYS A 15 -11.57 2.54 -21.36
N GLN A 16 -12.47 3.38 -20.82
CA GLN A 16 -12.62 4.76 -21.26
C GLN A 16 -11.33 5.56 -21.03
N ALA A 17 -10.74 5.49 -19.84
CA ALA A 17 -9.47 6.18 -19.55
C ALA A 17 -8.35 5.78 -20.53
N GLN A 18 -8.22 4.48 -20.80
CA GLN A 18 -7.24 3.97 -21.76
C GLN A 18 -7.53 4.46 -23.18
N SER A 19 -8.79 4.50 -23.61
CA SER A 19 -9.14 4.97 -24.95
C SER A 19 -8.86 6.46 -25.18
N GLN A 20 -8.89 7.28 -24.12
CA GLN A 20 -8.68 8.72 -24.20
C GLN A 20 -7.20 9.11 -24.19
N ASP A 21 -6.41 8.46 -23.33
CA ASP A 21 -5.04 8.93 -23.03
C ASP A 21 -3.92 8.00 -23.52
N LEU A 22 -4.22 6.82 -24.08
CA LEU A 22 -3.21 5.88 -24.54
C LEU A 22 -2.94 6.00 -26.05
N THR A 23 -1.82 6.63 -26.41
CA THR A 23 -1.38 6.73 -27.82
C THR A 23 -0.65 5.46 -28.30
N ASP A 24 -0.51 5.29 -29.61
CA ASP A 24 0.18 4.12 -30.17
C ASP A 24 1.67 4.09 -29.82
N GLU A 25 2.31 5.26 -29.69
CA GLU A 25 3.69 5.38 -29.23
C GLU A 25 3.83 4.94 -27.77
N GLU A 26 2.85 5.24 -26.91
CA GLU A 26 2.86 4.77 -25.53
C GLU A 26 2.67 3.25 -25.44
N LYS A 27 1.86 2.66 -26.32
CA LYS A 27 1.67 1.20 -26.38
C LYS A 27 2.97 0.49 -26.70
N ASP A 28 3.68 0.96 -27.72
CA ASP A 28 4.96 0.39 -28.13
C ASP A 28 6.03 0.59 -27.05
N LYS A 29 6.18 1.83 -26.57
CA LYS A 29 7.15 2.22 -25.55
C LYS A 29 7.06 1.37 -24.28
N TRP A 30 5.86 1.02 -23.85
CA TRP A 30 5.64 0.25 -22.63
C TRP A 30 5.36 -1.24 -22.90
N SER A 31 5.49 -1.67 -24.16
CA SER A 31 5.18 -3.02 -24.62
C SER A 31 3.86 -3.53 -24.07
N LEU A 32 2.82 -2.69 -24.14
CA LEU A 32 1.50 -3.01 -23.64
C LEU A 32 0.83 -4.01 -24.57
N TYR A 33 0.07 -4.91 -23.98
CA TYR A 33 -0.75 -5.86 -24.73
C TYR A 33 -2.20 -5.76 -24.30
N GLN A 34 -3.11 -6.01 -25.23
CA GLN A 34 -4.53 -6.06 -24.93
C GLN A 34 -4.91 -7.47 -24.47
N HIS A 35 -5.50 -7.56 -23.30
CA HIS A 35 -5.94 -8.84 -22.75
C HIS A 35 -7.24 -9.32 -23.43
N LYS A 36 -7.34 -10.63 -23.68
CA LYS A 36 -8.33 -11.19 -24.61
C LYS A 36 -9.77 -11.04 -24.10
N ASN A 37 -9.98 -11.17 -22.79
CA ASN A 37 -11.31 -11.27 -22.18
C ASN A 37 -11.93 -9.90 -21.86
N ASP A 38 -11.18 -9.01 -21.22
CA ASP A 38 -11.64 -7.70 -20.75
C ASP A 38 -11.35 -6.57 -21.74
N LYS A 39 -10.51 -6.82 -22.76
CA LYS A 39 -10.07 -5.83 -23.77
C LYS A 39 -9.35 -4.63 -23.16
N LEU A 40 -8.78 -4.80 -21.96
CA LEU A 40 -7.97 -3.78 -21.29
C LEU A 40 -6.51 -3.91 -21.68
N TRP A 41 -5.82 -2.79 -21.76
CA TRP A 41 -4.37 -2.74 -21.92
C TRP A 41 -3.67 -3.06 -20.60
N ARG A 42 -2.72 -3.99 -20.64
CA ARG A 42 -1.94 -4.46 -19.50
C ARG A 42 -0.45 -4.38 -19.81
N SER A 43 0.35 -4.22 -18.76
CA SER A 43 1.80 -4.26 -18.85
C SER A 43 2.27 -5.72 -18.74
N SER A 44 3.18 -6.14 -19.62
CA SER A 44 3.84 -7.43 -19.50
C SER A 44 4.88 -7.37 -18.38
N SER A 45 4.81 -8.27 -17.39
CA SER A 45 5.84 -8.36 -16.35
C SER A 45 6.81 -9.49 -16.62
N ARG A 46 8.00 -9.35 -16.02
CA ARG A 46 9.01 -10.43 -15.93
C ARG A 46 8.66 -11.48 -14.87
N LEU A 47 7.49 -11.37 -14.24
CA LEU A 47 7.06 -12.21 -13.11
C LEU A 47 6.09 -13.32 -13.54
N GLY A 48 6.05 -13.67 -14.83
CA GLY A 48 5.12 -14.70 -15.36
C GLY A 48 5.23 -16.05 -14.65
N TYR A 49 6.41 -16.42 -14.16
CA TYR A 49 6.65 -17.67 -13.41
C TYR A 49 6.58 -17.52 -11.88
N SER A 50 6.22 -16.34 -11.37
CA SER A 50 6.06 -16.15 -9.92
C SER A 50 4.77 -16.80 -9.41
N GLU A 51 4.68 -17.02 -8.10
CA GLU A 51 3.46 -17.48 -7.42
C GLU A 51 2.45 -16.34 -7.17
N LEU A 52 2.67 -15.16 -7.77
CA LEU A 52 1.78 -14.03 -7.62
C LEU A 52 0.45 -14.24 -8.36
N ASP A 53 -0.58 -13.52 -7.89
CA ASP A 53 -1.88 -13.43 -8.56
C ASP A 53 -1.71 -12.93 -10.00
N GLU A 54 -2.54 -13.43 -10.93
CA GLU A 54 -2.51 -13.04 -12.34
C GLU A 54 -2.62 -11.52 -12.54
N GLU A 55 -3.41 -10.83 -11.72
CA GLU A 55 -3.53 -9.37 -11.79
C GLU A 55 -2.25 -8.63 -11.34
N SER A 56 -1.48 -9.24 -10.44
CA SER A 56 -0.18 -8.72 -9.99
C SER A 56 0.92 -9.02 -10.99
N LYS A 57 0.85 -10.19 -11.66
CA LYS A 57 1.73 -10.53 -12.78
C LYS A 57 1.48 -9.64 -13.97
N TYR A 58 0.24 -9.31 -14.26
CA TYR A 58 -0.16 -8.61 -15.46
C TYR A 58 -1.03 -7.40 -15.13
N PRO A 59 -0.43 -6.37 -14.51
CA PRO A 59 -1.18 -5.24 -14.00
C PRO A 59 -1.79 -4.41 -15.13
N ILE A 60 -2.98 -3.86 -14.87
CA ILE A 60 -3.74 -3.03 -15.80
C ILE A 60 -3.07 -1.67 -15.95
N TYR A 61 -2.84 -1.23 -17.18
CA TYR A 61 -2.29 0.10 -17.46
C TYR A 61 -3.28 1.19 -17.04
N LEU A 62 -2.83 2.14 -16.22
CA LEU A 62 -3.60 3.34 -15.89
C LEU A 62 -2.85 4.60 -16.34
N PRO A 63 -3.46 5.44 -17.20
CA PRO A 63 -2.84 6.69 -17.63
C PRO A 63 -2.65 7.63 -16.44
N LYS A 64 -1.43 8.14 -16.26
CA LYS A 64 -1.03 8.90 -15.05
C LYS A 64 -1.83 10.19 -14.79
N THR A 65 -2.35 10.82 -15.85
CA THR A 65 -3.02 12.13 -15.83
C THR A 65 -4.54 12.03 -15.89
N ASN A 66 -5.10 10.84 -16.15
CA ASN A 66 -6.54 10.69 -16.29
C ASN A 66 -7.27 10.88 -14.95
N ARG A 67 -8.44 11.52 -14.98
CA ARG A 67 -9.28 11.72 -13.79
C ARG A 67 -9.69 10.41 -13.12
N ILE A 68 -9.94 9.36 -13.91
CA ILE A 68 -10.32 8.03 -13.41
C ILE A 68 -9.17 7.42 -12.61
N THR A 69 -7.93 7.55 -13.09
CA THR A 69 -6.73 7.14 -12.34
C THR A 69 -6.60 7.91 -11.03
N GLU A 70 -6.90 9.22 -11.01
CA GLU A 70 -6.88 9.99 -9.77
C GLU A 70 -7.90 9.46 -8.74
N LEU A 71 -9.11 9.15 -9.19
CA LEU A 71 -10.17 8.60 -8.34
C LEU A 71 -9.81 7.22 -7.78
N ILE A 72 -9.22 6.34 -8.60
CA ILE A 72 -8.76 5.01 -8.16
C ILE A 72 -7.68 5.15 -7.07
N ILE A 73 -6.70 6.05 -7.27
CA ILE A 73 -5.64 6.30 -6.28
C ILE A 73 -6.23 6.86 -4.98
N GLN A 74 -7.16 7.81 -5.08
CA GLN A 74 -7.83 8.40 -3.92
C GLN A 74 -8.62 7.34 -3.15
N GLN A 75 -9.46 6.56 -3.82
CA GLN A 75 -10.23 5.48 -3.22
C GLN A 75 -9.33 4.48 -2.51
N GLN A 76 -8.21 4.09 -3.13
CA GLN A 76 -7.28 3.16 -2.50
C GLN A 76 -6.60 3.76 -1.27
N HIS A 77 -6.23 5.05 -1.32
CA HIS A 77 -5.67 5.75 -0.16
C HIS A 77 -6.67 5.83 1.00
N GLU A 78 -7.94 6.10 0.71
CA GLU A 78 -9.03 6.10 1.70
C GLU A 78 -9.27 4.69 2.29
N ARG A 79 -9.29 3.65 1.43
CA ARG A 79 -9.43 2.25 1.84
C ARG A 79 -8.30 1.78 2.76
N LEU A 80 -7.09 2.32 2.56
CA LEU A 80 -5.92 2.06 3.41
C LEU A 80 -5.81 3.01 4.60
N HIS A 81 -6.92 3.66 5.00
CA HIS A 81 -6.98 4.56 6.15
C HIS A 81 -5.93 5.68 6.13
N HIS A 82 -5.72 6.26 4.94
CA HIS A 82 -4.75 7.32 4.69
C HIS A 82 -3.29 6.88 4.87
N ALA A 83 -2.98 5.62 4.57
CA ALA A 83 -1.61 5.13 4.55
C ALA A 83 -0.69 5.97 3.64
N GLY A 84 0.61 5.96 3.98
CA GLY A 84 1.61 6.69 3.22
C GLY A 84 1.72 6.28 1.75
N ILE A 85 2.48 7.09 0.99
CA ILE A 85 2.66 6.92 -0.46
C ILE A 85 3.20 5.52 -0.81
N ALA A 86 4.17 5.00 -0.05
CA ALA A 86 4.81 3.72 -0.34
C ALA A 86 3.84 2.54 -0.17
N HIS A 87 3.03 2.55 0.88
CA HIS A 87 2.03 1.51 1.14
C HIS A 87 0.93 1.57 0.07
N THR A 88 0.41 2.76 -0.22
CA THR A 88 -0.60 2.97 -1.27
C THR A 88 -0.09 2.49 -2.64
N LEU A 89 1.17 2.81 -2.99
CA LEU A 89 1.79 2.36 -4.24
C LEU A 89 1.95 0.83 -4.31
N THR A 90 2.34 0.21 -3.21
CA THR A 90 2.53 -1.25 -3.14
C THR A 90 1.21 -1.97 -3.37
N GLU A 91 0.15 -1.51 -2.71
CA GLU A 91 -1.17 -2.08 -2.87
C GLU A 91 -1.78 -1.81 -4.25
N LEU A 92 -1.60 -0.60 -4.82
CA LEU A 92 -2.01 -0.34 -6.20
C LEU A 92 -1.30 -1.25 -7.20
N ARG A 93 -0.02 -1.56 -7.00
CA ARG A 93 0.77 -2.41 -7.89
C ARG A 93 0.32 -3.86 -7.97
N ARG A 94 -0.50 -4.31 -7.02
CA ARG A 94 -1.10 -5.65 -7.08
C ARG A 94 -2.09 -5.81 -8.24
N ARG A 95 -2.61 -4.69 -8.77
CA ARG A 95 -3.63 -4.72 -9.84
C ARG A 95 -3.36 -3.75 -10.99
N PHE A 96 -2.66 -2.65 -10.70
CA PHE A 96 -2.52 -1.52 -11.61
C PHE A 96 -1.06 -1.12 -11.81
N TRP A 97 -0.77 -0.70 -13.03
CA TRP A 97 0.51 -0.13 -13.40
C TRP A 97 0.32 1.30 -13.89
N ILE A 98 0.84 2.25 -13.11
CA ILE A 98 0.77 3.69 -13.38
C ILE A 98 2.17 4.18 -13.74
N PRO A 99 2.41 4.71 -14.95
CA PRO A 99 3.68 5.33 -15.31
C PRO A 99 4.04 6.46 -14.35
N LYS A 100 5.26 6.45 -13.81
CA LYS A 100 5.71 7.38 -12.76
C LYS A 100 4.76 7.39 -11.55
N GLY A 101 4.18 6.23 -11.20
CA GLY A 101 3.12 6.08 -10.20
C GLY A 101 3.42 6.74 -8.85
N ARG A 102 4.65 6.68 -8.33
CA ARG A 102 5.03 7.35 -7.07
C ARG A 102 4.77 8.87 -7.10
N ALA A 103 5.08 9.53 -8.22
CA ALA A 103 4.85 10.95 -8.38
C ALA A 103 3.35 11.28 -8.51
N ALA A 104 2.60 10.46 -9.25
CA ALA A 104 1.15 10.58 -9.37
C ALA A 104 0.45 10.45 -8.01
N ILE A 105 0.81 9.41 -7.24
CA ILE A 105 0.25 9.15 -5.92
C ILE A 105 0.60 10.29 -4.95
N LYS A 106 1.86 10.75 -4.92
CA LYS A 106 2.27 11.89 -4.09
C LYS A 106 1.39 13.12 -4.36
N ARG A 107 1.19 13.47 -5.65
CA ARG A 107 0.36 14.61 -6.06
C ARG A 107 -1.08 14.50 -5.54
N ILE A 108 -1.67 13.31 -5.61
CA ILE A 108 -3.06 13.07 -5.22
C ILE A 108 -3.21 13.04 -3.70
N ILE A 109 -2.36 12.31 -2.99
CA ILE A 109 -2.38 12.26 -1.52
C ILE A 109 -2.17 13.65 -0.94
N SER A 110 -1.22 14.44 -1.45
CA SER A 110 -1.03 15.82 -1.00
C SER A 110 -2.29 16.67 -1.19
N ARG A 111 -3.02 16.50 -2.29
CA ARG A 111 -4.28 17.20 -2.54
C ARG A 111 -5.38 16.78 -1.55
N VAL A 112 -5.52 15.48 -1.29
CA VAL A 112 -6.53 14.94 -0.36
C VAL A 112 -6.24 15.39 1.09
N ILE A 113 -4.98 15.35 1.51
CA ILE A 113 -4.59 15.85 2.84
C ILE A 113 -4.87 17.35 2.94
N LEU A 114 -4.52 18.14 1.92
CA LEU A 114 -4.82 19.56 1.90
C LEU A 114 -6.32 19.84 1.99
N SER A 115 -7.17 19.07 1.31
CA SER A 115 -8.63 19.24 1.39
C SER A 115 -9.18 18.90 2.78
N ILE A 116 -8.65 17.86 3.43
CA ILE A 116 -9.02 17.51 4.81
C ILE A 116 -8.64 18.64 5.76
N VAL A 117 -7.41 19.16 5.62
CA VAL A 117 -6.92 20.25 6.47
C VAL A 117 -7.67 21.55 6.20
N SER A 118 -8.06 21.85 4.95
CA SER A 118 -8.86 23.02 4.62
C SER A 118 -10.29 22.93 5.14
N ASP A 119 -10.90 21.75 5.12
CA ASP A 119 -12.25 21.55 5.67
C ASP A 119 -12.25 21.68 7.20
N GLN A 120 -11.13 21.34 7.84
CA GLN A 120 -10.89 21.61 9.26
C GLN A 120 -10.50 23.05 9.58
N THR A 121 -10.40 23.97 8.61
CA THR A 121 -10.15 25.40 8.90
C THR A 121 -11.32 26.13 9.55
N VAL A 122 -12.47 25.47 9.72
CA VAL A 122 -13.54 25.91 10.65
C VAL A 122 -13.25 25.50 12.11
N THR A 123 -12.18 24.75 12.37
CA THR A 123 -11.79 24.24 13.70
C THR A 123 -10.40 24.71 14.13
N SER A 124 -10.02 25.94 13.79
CA SER A 124 -8.75 26.57 14.23
C SER A 124 -8.67 26.85 15.74
N ALA A 125 -9.69 26.47 16.52
CA ALA A 125 -9.69 26.58 17.98
C ALA A 125 -9.16 25.33 18.72
N ILE A 126 -8.74 24.27 18.02
CA ILE A 126 -8.19 23.09 18.69
C ILE A 126 -6.67 22.98 18.43
N THR A 127 -5.94 23.09 19.52
CA THR A 127 -4.49 23.32 19.64
C THR A 127 -3.60 22.31 18.88
N PRO A 128 -2.33 22.68 18.56
CA PRO A 128 -1.31 21.78 17.99
C PRO A 128 -1.11 20.46 18.75
N GLN A 129 -1.50 20.43 20.02
CA GLN A 129 -1.42 19.27 20.90
C GLN A 129 -2.42 18.17 20.48
N LEU A 130 -3.61 18.52 19.98
CA LEU A 130 -4.58 17.52 19.53
C LEU A 130 -4.16 16.89 18.20
N CYS A 131 -3.60 17.67 17.26
CA CYS A 131 -2.99 17.11 16.05
C CYS A 131 -1.85 16.13 16.39
N ARG A 132 -1.00 16.47 17.37
CA ARG A 132 0.05 15.55 17.85
C ARG A 132 -0.54 14.29 18.50
N ALA A 133 -1.64 14.40 19.24
CA ALA A 133 -2.34 13.26 19.85
C ALA A 133 -3.07 12.36 18.83
N ILE A 134 -3.71 12.94 17.81
CA ILE A 134 -4.37 12.17 16.73
C ILE A 134 -3.34 11.43 15.88
N TYR A 135 -2.22 12.07 15.55
CA TYR A 135 -1.12 11.41 14.85
C TYR A 135 -0.43 10.34 15.72
N ALA A 136 -0.25 10.57 17.02
CA ALA A 136 0.29 9.57 17.95
C ALA A 136 -0.62 8.34 18.08
N ASN A 137 -1.92 8.53 18.37
CA ASN A 137 -2.89 7.44 18.50
C ASN A 137 -3.06 6.61 17.22
N ARG A 138 -2.87 7.23 16.03
CA ARG A 138 -2.93 6.53 14.74
C ARG A 138 -1.68 5.70 14.46
N GLN A 139 -0.51 6.12 14.96
CA GLN A 139 0.72 5.34 14.90
C GLN A 139 0.68 4.16 15.90
N ASP A 140 0.10 4.37 17.08
CA ASP A 140 -0.02 3.36 18.13
C ASP A 140 -0.90 2.17 17.71
N GLY A 141 -1.97 2.39 16.93
CA GLY A 141 -2.79 1.30 16.38
C GLY A 141 -2.05 0.41 15.37
N ILE A 142 -1.21 1.01 14.52
CA ILE A 142 -0.40 0.28 13.53
C ILE A 142 0.79 -0.41 14.22
N ASN A 143 1.41 0.24 15.19
CA ASN A 143 2.52 -0.32 15.96
C ASN A 143 2.04 -1.45 16.88
N ALA A 144 0.83 -1.36 17.48
CA ALA A 144 0.26 -2.45 18.28
C ALA A 144 -0.09 -3.68 17.44
N GLU A 145 -0.56 -3.49 16.21
CA GLU A 145 -0.84 -4.61 15.29
C GLU A 145 0.46 -5.25 14.76
N LEU A 146 1.50 -4.45 14.50
CA LEU A 146 2.84 -4.93 14.16
C LEU A 146 3.53 -5.61 15.37
N GLU A 147 3.40 -5.08 16.59
CA GLU A 147 3.90 -5.71 17.82
C GLU A 147 3.17 -7.03 18.12
N LEU A 148 1.86 -7.12 17.91
CA LEU A 148 1.11 -8.38 18.00
C LEU A 148 1.54 -9.40 16.93
N LEU A 149 1.90 -8.93 15.73
CA LEU A 149 2.40 -9.79 14.65
C LEU A 149 3.83 -10.27 14.94
N VAL A 150 4.68 -9.39 15.49
CA VAL A 150 6.05 -9.70 15.92
C VAL A 150 6.05 -10.65 17.14
N HIS A 151 5.19 -10.42 18.13
CA HIS A 151 5.02 -11.33 19.27
C HIS A 151 4.46 -12.70 18.86
N ARG A 152 3.54 -12.75 17.89
CA ARG A 152 3.04 -14.03 17.34
C ARG A 152 4.12 -14.80 16.58
N HIS A 153 5.03 -14.10 15.92
CA HIS A 153 6.21 -14.71 15.27
C HIS A 153 7.29 -15.14 16.27
N GLU A 154 7.44 -14.44 17.39
CA GLU A 154 8.32 -14.90 18.48
C GLU A 154 7.74 -16.14 19.17
N GLU A 155 6.46 -16.17 19.55
CA GLU A 155 5.87 -17.36 20.19
C GLU A 155 5.94 -18.62 19.30
N THR A 156 5.82 -18.48 17.99
CA THR A 156 6.01 -19.60 17.05
C THR A 156 7.47 -20.04 16.90
N PHE A 157 8.44 -19.13 17.06
CA PHE A 157 9.87 -19.46 17.12
C PHE A 157 10.26 -20.16 18.44
N TYR A 158 9.54 -19.89 19.54
CA TYR A 158 9.79 -20.50 20.85
C TYR A 158 9.12 -21.88 21.05
N GLN A 159 8.16 -22.28 20.21
CA GLN A 159 7.41 -23.54 20.36
C GLN A 159 7.82 -24.70 19.43
N LEU A 160 8.71 -24.48 18.46
CA LEU A 160 9.23 -25.57 17.62
C LEU A 160 10.38 -26.30 18.33
N PRO A 161 10.30 -27.63 18.55
CA PRO A 161 11.40 -28.37 19.14
C PRO A 161 12.57 -28.43 18.14
N THR A 162 13.71 -27.85 18.49
CA THR A 162 14.93 -27.97 17.70
C THR A 162 15.78 -29.15 18.20
N SER A 163 16.38 -29.89 17.28
CA SER A 163 17.28 -31.01 17.57
C SER A 163 18.72 -30.58 17.89
N ASP A 164 19.00 -29.29 18.02
CA ASP A 164 20.35 -28.73 18.21
C ASP A 164 20.54 -28.17 19.64
N PRO A 165 21.40 -28.80 20.49
CA PRO A 165 21.59 -28.43 21.90
C PRO A 165 22.26 -27.07 22.13
N THR A 166 22.85 -26.45 21.10
CA THR A 166 23.72 -25.27 21.28
C THR A 166 22.98 -23.94 21.42
N LEU A 167 21.71 -23.86 20.97
CA LEU A 167 20.89 -22.64 21.00
C LEU A 167 20.18 -22.37 22.34
N ASN A 168 20.17 -23.32 23.28
CA ASN A 168 19.45 -23.18 24.55
C ASN A 168 20.21 -22.34 25.60
N ARG A 169 21.45 -21.94 25.30
CA ARG A 169 22.34 -21.18 26.22
C ARG A 169 22.09 -19.67 26.21
N GLN A 170 21.37 -19.14 25.23
CA GLN A 170 21.11 -17.69 25.07
C GLN A 170 19.77 -17.22 25.66
N ARG A 171 18.97 -18.09 26.27
CA ARG A 171 17.64 -17.79 26.82
C ARG A 171 17.65 -17.68 28.35
N ASN A 172 18.57 -16.91 28.94
CA ASN A 172 18.54 -16.64 30.39
C ASN A 172 18.16 -15.17 30.68
N PRO A 173 16.96 -14.89 31.21
CA PRO A 173 16.47 -13.53 31.42
C PRO A 173 17.29 -12.67 32.39
N SER A 174 18.12 -13.27 33.25
CA SER A 174 18.89 -12.56 34.28
C SER A 174 20.08 -11.75 33.72
N LEU A 175 20.56 -12.08 32.51
CA LEU A 175 21.71 -11.42 31.89
C LEU A 175 21.42 -10.00 31.39
N TRP A 176 20.16 -9.70 31.02
CA TRP A 176 19.79 -8.36 30.53
C TRP A 176 19.75 -7.31 31.65
N GLN A 177 19.47 -7.72 32.89
CA GLN A 177 19.49 -6.83 34.05
C GLN A 177 20.92 -6.43 34.46
N GLU A 178 21.91 -7.30 34.26
CA GLU A 178 23.33 -7.01 34.53
C GLU A 178 23.94 -6.07 33.49
N ILE A 179 23.59 -6.23 32.21
CA ILE A 179 24.10 -5.37 31.13
C ILE A 179 23.53 -3.95 31.27
N ALA A 180 22.23 -3.80 31.56
CA ALA A 180 21.60 -2.49 31.77
C ALA A 180 22.16 -1.73 33.00
N ALA A 181 22.74 -2.43 33.98
CA ALA A 181 23.35 -1.84 35.16
C ALA A 181 24.77 -1.29 34.90
N GLN A 182 25.47 -1.75 33.86
CA GLN A 182 26.83 -1.31 33.53
C GLN A 182 26.88 -0.04 32.66
N GLU A 183 25.81 0.29 31.93
CA GLU A 183 25.79 1.45 31.02
C GLU A 183 25.44 2.79 31.71
N LYS A 184 25.25 2.79 33.04
CA LYS A 184 24.90 4.00 33.82
C LYS A 184 26.08 4.61 34.60
N LYS A 185 27.32 4.43 34.15
CA LYS A 185 28.52 5.00 34.77
C LYS A 185 29.31 5.89 33.83
#